data_AF-A0A956K6V0-F1
#
_entry.id   AF-A0A956K6V0-F1
#
_cell.length_a   1.000
_cell.length_b   1.000
_cell.length_c   1.000
_cell.angle_alpha   90.00
_cell.angle_beta   90.00
_cell.angle_gamma   90.00
#
_symmetry.space_group_name_H-M   'P 1'
#
loop_
_entity.id
_entity.type
_entity.pdbx_description
1 polymer ?
#
loop_
_entity_poly.entity_id
_entity_poly.type
_entity_poly.pdbx_seq_one_letter_code
_entity_poly.pdbx_strand_id
1 'polypeptide(L)'
;MVARSKLAVAVALVGVLGAVLAWVLVREPDEVVRRISIAEPSQHWQREGFVEMVPPIRLPTATPGEDDVVVWLRIPEGGVISTRPRSDDGAGLILSFPPGTVADRVESRGRGSRRGVIDVRGTRLGEGSEAGEEWMHTLRRDGGAQGGLFGYEWPRSSGEAHGEATRRLLAELAEIPPGSTMDEPARVAYLSRIESKNQCVVCHVHERSDNRREGELGVVDRGTDGNGFFTPHTVLLDEMPLERYGDIDPNLHDPWVEVRCPEGEVTLETRGRRLQATCPNDAVPRARFNLALALSHGDARAKRICIARRYLYEHLDERGREHFAAAIDACAG
;
A
#
# COMPACT_ATOMS: atom_id res chain seq x y z
N MET A 1 -6.19 3.80 84.69
CA MET A 1 -5.00 4.29 83.97
C MET A 1 -4.68 3.26 82.90
N VAL A 2 -5.27 3.36 81.70
CA VAL A 2 -4.90 4.20 80.55
C VAL A 2 -3.76 3.60 79.72
N ALA A 3 -4.11 3.34 78.46
CA ALA A 3 -3.29 3.26 77.24
C ALA A 3 -2.41 2.01 77.02
N ARG A 4 -2.81 1.20 76.04
CA ARG A 4 -1.96 0.65 74.95
C ARG A 4 -2.81 -0.27 74.06
N SER A 5 -3.37 0.28 72.98
CA SER A 5 -3.94 -0.49 71.84
C SER A 5 -4.35 0.45 70.70
N LYS A 6 -3.39 1.11 70.04
CA LYS A 6 -3.64 1.88 68.80
C LYS A 6 -2.42 1.95 67.86
N LEU A 7 -1.58 0.91 67.76
CA LEU A 7 -0.41 0.94 66.88
C LEU A 7 -0.29 -0.21 65.87
N ALA A 8 -1.24 -1.16 65.83
CA ALA A 8 -1.14 -2.33 64.94
C ALA A 8 -1.98 -2.21 63.64
N VAL A 9 -2.85 -1.21 63.49
CA VAL A 9 -3.73 -1.07 62.31
C VAL A 9 -3.18 -0.11 61.25
N ALA A 10 -2.22 0.76 61.59
CA ALA A 10 -1.68 1.75 60.66
C ALA A 10 -0.64 1.21 59.67
N VAL A 11 -0.03 0.05 59.93
CA VAL A 11 1.04 -0.51 59.07
C VAL A 11 0.47 -1.37 57.93
N ALA A 12 -0.72 -1.95 58.08
CA ALA A 12 -1.34 -2.78 57.04
C ALA A 12 -1.95 -1.97 55.87
N LEU A 13 -2.36 -0.72 56.10
CA LEU A 13 -2.97 0.14 55.06
C LEU A 13 -1.94 0.77 54.11
N VAL A 14 -0.69 0.97 54.55
CA VAL A 14 0.39 1.52 53.71
C VAL A 14 0.95 0.46 52.75
N GLY A 15 1.00 -0.81 53.17
CA GLY A 15 1.47 -1.91 52.32
C GLY A 15 0.52 -2.24 51.16
N VAL A 16 -0.79 -2.15 51.37
CA VAL A 16 -1.79 -2.42 50.32
C VAL A 16 -1.89 -1.26 49.33
N LEU A 17 -1.76 0.00 49.76
CA LEU A 17 -1.71 1.15 48.83
C LEU A 17 -0.46 1.10 47.93
N GLY A 18 0.70 0.70 48.47
CA GLY A 18 1.94 0.56 47.71
C GLY A 18 1.87 -0.55 46.65
N ALA A 19 1.19 -1.66 46.95
CA ALA A 19 1.01 -2.76 46.00
C ALA A 19 0.03 -2.41 44.87
N VAL A 20 -1.04 -1.66 45.13
CA VAL A 20 -1.97 -1.18 44.08
C VAL A 20 -1.32 -0.11 43.20
N LEU A 21 -0.49 0.78 43.76
CA LEU A 21 0.29 1.76 42.98
C LEU A 21 1.39 1.12 42.12
N ALA A 22 2.02 0.04 42.60
CA ALA A 22 3.00 -0.70 41.81
C ALA A 22 2.36 -1.52 40.67
N TRP A 23 1.14 -2.04 40.86
CA TRP A 23 0.42 -2.79 39.83
C TRP A 23 -0.16 -1.91 38.72
N VAL A 24 -0.45 -0.63 38.99
CA VAL A 24 -0.94 0.33 38.00
C VAL A 24 0.19 0.88 37.09
N LEU A 25 1.46 0.69 37.46
CA LEU A 25 2.60 1.29 36.75
C LEU A 25 3.47 0.29 35.95
N VAL A 26 3.21 -1.02 36.04
CA VAL A 26 3.81 -2.00 35.11
C VAL A 26 2.78 -2.33 34.04
N ARG A 27 2.44 -1.32 33.24
CA ARG A 27 1.90 -1.59 31.91
C ARG A 27 3.05 -2.25 31.16
N GLU A 28 2.90 -3.53 30.79
CA GLU A 28 3.80 -4.11 29.79
C GLU A 28 3.82 -3.12 28.61
N PRO A 29 5.01 -2.73 28.11
CA PRO A 29 5.07 -1.78 27.01
C PRO A 29 4.22 -2.34 25.88
N ASP A 30 3.12 -1.65 25.54
CA ASP A 30 2.27 -2.00 24.41
C ASP A 30 3.21 -2.29 23.24
N GLU A 31 3.20 -3.52 22.73
CA GLU A 31 4.18 -3.95 21.75
C GLU A 31 3.99 -3.12 20.48
N VAL A 32 4.86 -2.11 20.31
CA VAL A 32 4.78 -1.11 19.23
C VAL A 32 5.00 -1.75 17.85
N VAL A 33 5.55 -2.96 17.81
CA VAL A 33 5.78 -3.75 16.61
C VAL A 33 5.09 -5.10 16.78
N ARG A 34 4.13 -5.44 15.90
CA ARG A 34 3.38 -6.70 16.00
C ARG A 34 3.78 -7.63 14.86
N ARG A 35 4.01 -8.90 15.17
CA ARG A 35 4.22 -9.93 14.15
C ARG A 35 2.88 -10.34 13.54
N ILE A 36 2.82 -10.42 12.21
CA ILE A 36 1.62 -10.80 11.45
C ILE A 36 1.94 -11.93 10.46
N SER A 37 0.91 -12.66 10.01
CA SER A 37 1.08 -13.77 9.05
C SER A 37 -0.17 -14.04 8.23
N ILE A 38 0.02 -14.58 7.02
CA ILE A 38 -1.02 -15.07 6.13
C ILE A 38 -0.69 -16.51 5.74
N ALA A 39 -1.46 -17.47 6.25
CA ALA A 39 -1.21 -18.90 5.97
C ALA A 39 -1.49 -19.28 4.51
N GLU A 40 -2.56 -18.73 3.92
CA GLU A 40 -3.01 -19.07 2.56
C GLU A 40 -3.16 -17.81 1.69
N PRO A 41 -2.07 -17.28 1.12
CA PRO A 41 -2.12 -16.00 0.41
C PRO A 41 -3.02 -16.00 -0.82
N SER A 42 -3.16 -17.14 -1.50
CA SER A 42 -3.87 -17.21 -2.79
C SER A 42 -5.36 -16.82 -2.73
N GLN A 43 -5.99 -16.92 -1.56
CA GLN A 43 -7.41 -16.62 -1.34
C GLN A 43 -7.64 -15.60 -0.21
N HIS A 44 -6.57 -15.13 0.41
CA HIS A 44 -6.66 -14.30 1.62
C HIS A 44 -7.50 -13.05 1.36
N TRP A 45 -7.12 -12.22 0.39
CA TRP A 45 -7.78 -10.93 0.16
C TRP A 45 -9.27 -11.07 -0.15
N GLN A 46 -9.66 -12.01 -1.01
CA GLN A 46 -11.07 -12.23 -1.33
C GLN A 46 -11.86 -12.72 -0.11
N ARG A 47 -11.28 -13.65 0.67
CA ARG A 47 -11.93 -14.18 1.87
C ARG A 47 -12.10 -13.12 2.95
N GLU A 48 -11.11 -12.25 3.13
CA GLU A 48 -11.15 -11.16 4.11
C GLU A 48 -11.94 -9.94 3.61
N GLY A 49 -12.60 -10.01 2.45
CA GLY A 49 -13.48 -8.95 1.94
C GLY A 49 -12.77 -7.77 1.28
N PHE A 50 -11.53 -7.95 0.82
CA PHE A 50 -10.85 -6.95 0.00
C PHE A 50 -11.38 -6.96 -1.43
N VAL A 51 -11.36 -5.77 -2.04
CA VAL A 51 -11.62 -5.56 -3.46
C VAL A 51 -10.31 -5.20 -4.16
N GLU A 52 -10.10 -5.78 -5.35
CA GLU A 52 -8.94 -5.47 -6.17
C GLU A 52 -9.07 -4.07 -6.78
N MET A 53 -8.11 -3.20 -6.48
CA MET A 53 -8.00 -1.86 -7.05
C MET A 53 -7.27 -1.94 -8.38
N VAL A 54 -8.04 -2.09 -9.47
CA VAL A 54 -7.50 -2.19 -10.84
C VAL A 54 -7.41 -0.79 -11.46
N PRO A 55 -6.23 -0.18 -11.59
CA PRO A 55 -6.10 1.14 -12.18
C PRO A 55 -6.24 1.10 -13.71
N PRO A 56 -6.77 2.16 -14.35
CA PRO A 56 -6.83 2.29 -15.81
C PRO A 56 -5.49 2.33 -16.53
N ILE A 57 -4.42 2.81 -15.89
CA ILE A 57 -3.04 2.62 -16.35
C ILE A 57 -2.35 1.62 -15.42
N ARG A 58 -1.89 0.52 -15.99
CA ARG A 58 -1.26 -0.60 -15.26
C ARG A 58 0.05 -0.17 -14.62
N LEU A 59 0.42 -0.86 -13.56
CA LEU A 59 1.75 -0.74 -12.96
C LEU A 59 2.76 -1.54 -13.80
N PRO A 60 4.04 -1.12 -13.85
CA PRO A 60 5.08 -1.90 -14.48
C PRO A 60 5.22 -3.30 -13.87
N THR A 61 5.53 -4.27 -14.73
CA THR A 61 5.70 -5.69 -14.38
C THR A 61 7.13 -6.13 -14.67
N ALA A 62 7.56 -7.30 -14.17
CA ALA A 62 8.77 -7.95 -14.69
C ALA A 62 8.49 -9.30 -15.37
N THR A 63 7.27 -9.82 -15.27
CA THR A 63 6.85 -11.03 -15.97
C THR A 63 6.01 -10.65 -17.20
N PRO A 64 6.47 -10.92 -18.44
CA PRO A 64 5.73 -10.55 -19.64
C PRO A 64 4.32 -11.16 -19.68
N GLY A 65 3.29 -10.32 -19.83
CA GLY A 65 1.89 -10.74 -19.92
C GLY A 65 1.20 -11.01 -18.57
N GLU A 66 1.87 -10.75 -17.45
CA GLU A 66 1.30 -10.92 -16.11
C GLU A 66 1.26 -9.57 -15.38
N ASP A 67 0.21 -9.33 -14.60
CA ASP A 67 0.17 -8.25 -13.61
C ASP A 67 0.89 -8.76 -12.34
N ASP A 68 2.19 -8.47 -12.23
CA ASP A 68 3.00 -8.90 -11.09
C ASP A 68 2.62 -8.18 -9.79
N VAL A 69 2.01 -7.00 -9.90
CA VAL A 69 1.61 -6.16 -8.76
C VAL A 69 0.11 -5.93 -8.80
N VAL A 70 -0.54 -6.28 -7.69
CA VAL A 70 -1.97 -6.07 -7.48
C VAL A 70 -2.15 -5.25 -6.21
N VAL A 71 -3.08 -4.29 -6.21
CA VAL A 71 -3.43 -3.56 -4.99
C VAL A 71 -4.81 -4.00 -4.53
N TRP A 72 -4.92 -4.38 -3.26
CA TRP A 72 -6.16 -4.76 -2.61
C TRP A 72 -6.55 -3.69 -1.61
N LEU A 73 -7.84 -3.39 -1.52
CA LEU A 73 -8.38 -2.41 -0.58
C LEU A 73 -9.60 -3.00 0.14
N ARG A 74 -9.64 -2.80 1.45
CA ARG A 74 -10.81 -3.09 2.28
C ARG A 74 -11.17 -1.85 3.08
N ILE A 75 -12.33 -1.30 2.81
CA ILE A 75 -12.96 -0.23 3.59
C ILE A 75 -13.94 -0.90 4.56
N PRO A 76 -14.00 -0.51 5.84
CA PRO A 76 -14.97 -1.06 6.78
C PRO A 76 -16.41 -0.76 6.34
N GLU A 77 -17.34 -1.61 6.77
CA GLU A 77 -18.77 -1.44 6.48
C GLU A 77 -19.27 -0.07 6.93
N GLY A 78 -19.95 0.65 6.03
CA GLY A 78 -20.45 2.00 6.29
C GLY A 78 -19.38 3.09 6.33
N GLY A 79 -18.11 2.75 6.08
CA GLY A 79 -17.03 3.73 5.99
C GLY A 79 -17.25 4.72 4.85
N VAL A 80 -16.95 6.01 5.09
CA VAL A 80 -17.06 7.05 4.08
C VAL A 80 -15.68 7.62 3.78
N ILE A 81 -15.30 7.62 2.51
CA ILE A 81 -14.12 8.32 1.99
C ILE A 81 -14.48 9.80 1.89
N SER A 82 -13.82 10.63 2.69
CA SER A 82 -14.01 12.07 2.62
C SER A 82 -13.17 12.68 1.51
N THR A 83 -13.69 13.74 0.89
CA THR A 83 -13.04 14.43 -0.22
C THR A 83 -12.87 15.92 0.05
N ARG A 84 -11.71 16.43 -0.34
CA ARG A 84 -11.42 17.86 -0.33
C ARG A 84 -10.68 18.28 -1.59
N PRO A 85 -10.82 19.54 -2.03
CA PRO A 85 -10.00 20.05 -3.12
C PRO A 85 -8.51 19.87 -2.83
N ARG A 86 -7.74 19.58 -3.88
CA ARG A 86 -6.29 19.69 -3.83
C ARG A 86 -5.91 21.18 -3.71
N SER A 87 -4.82 21.46 -2.99
CA SER A 87 -4.38 22.84 -2.71
C SER A 87 -3.53 23.45 -3.81
N ASP A 88 -3.01 22.63 -4.74
CA ASP A 88 -2.46 23.14 -5.99
C ASP A 88 -3.63 23.51 -6.92
N ASP A 89 -3.41 24.44 -7.87
CA ASP A 89 -4.45 25.07 -8.70
C ASP A 89 -5.20 24.11 -9.67
N GLY A 90 -5.19 22.80 -9.41
CA GLY A 90 -5.86 21.77 -10.19
C GLY A 90 -7.28 21.48 -9.71
N ALA A 91 -8.15 21.09 -10.65
CA ALA A 91 -9.52 20.67 -10.40
C ALA A 91 -9.65 19.31 -9.66
N GLY A 92 -8.59 18.78 -9.05
CA GLY A 92 -8.56 17.45 -8.45
C GLY A 92 -9.01 17.41 -6.98
N LEU A 93 -9.40 16.21 -6.53
CA LEU A 93 -9.72 15.95 -5.12
C LEU A 93 -8.61 15.13 -4.43
N ILE A 94 -8.43 15.38 -3.14
CA ILE A 94 -7.71 14.51 -2.20
C ILE A 94 -8.75 13.62 -1.51
N LEU A 95 -8.50 12.31 -1.53
CA LEU A 95 -9.29 11.31 -0.81
C LEU A 95 -8.68 11.07 0.57
N SER A 96 -9.51 10.97 1.61
CA SER A 96 -9.09 10.48 2.93
C SER A 96 -9.98 9.31 3.33
N PHE A 97 -9.36 8.17 3.58
CA PHE A 97 -10.04 6.92 3.89
C PHE A 97 -10.40 6.85 5.38
N PRO A 98 -11.52 6.19 5.72
CA PRO A 98 -11.97 6.10 7.11
C PRO A 98 -11.07 5.16 7.94
N PRO A 99 -11.00 5.37 9.27
CA PRO A 99 -10.44 4.41 10.23
C PRO A 99 -10.90 2.98 9.96
N GLY A 100 -10.00 1.99 10.09
CA GLY A 100 -10.27 0.58 9.78
C GLY A 100 -9.99 0.16 8.33
N THR A 101 -9.71 1.11 7.43
CA THR A 101 -9.33 0.81 6.05
C THR A 101 -7.98 0.08 6.00
N VAL A 102 -7.86 -0.95 5.14
CA VAL A 102 -6.61 -1.67 4.88
C VAL A 102 -6.30 -1.66 3.39
N ALA A 103 -5.09 -1.27 3.01
CA ALA A 103 -4.60 -1.29 1.63
C ALA A 103 -3.33 -2.12 1.52
N ASP A 104 -3.32 -3.12 0.63
CA ASP A 104 -2.21 -4.05 0.41
C ASP A 104 -1.72 -4.00 -1.04
N ARG A 105 -0.46 -3.63 -1.25
CA ARG A 105 0.29 -3.89 -2.49
C ARG A 105 0.88 -5.28 -2.42
N VAL A 106 0.38 -6.16 -3.27
CA VAL A 106 0.76 -7.57 -3.36
C VAL A 106 1.60 -7.80 -4.61
N GLU A 107 2.87 -8.15 -4.42
CA GLU A 107 3.75 -8.55 -5.51
C GLU A 107 3.82 -10.07 -5.61
N SER A 108 3.63 -10.58 -6.80
CA SER A 108 3.76 -12.00 -7.13
C SER A 108 4.81 -12.21 -8.20
N ARG A 109 5.36 -13.42 -8.27
CA ARG A 109 6.29 -13.84 -9.32
C ARG A 109 5.98 -15.24 -9.79
N GLY A 110 6.44 -15.57 -10.99
CA GLY A 110 6.22 -16.86 -11.63
C GLY A 110 5.06 -16.80 -12.63
N ARG A 111 4.72 -17.95 -13.21
CA ARG A 111 3.64 -18.10 -14.20
C ARG A 111 2.78 -19.32 -13.88
N GLY A 112 1.50 -19.25 -14.22
CA GLY A 112 0.55 -20.35 -14.02
C GLY A 112 0.59 -20.90 -12.60
N SER A 113 0.71 -22.22 -12.45
CA SER A 113 0.74 -22.90 -11.15
C SER A 113 1.97 -22.61 -10.28
N ARG A 114 3.03 -22.01 -10.86
CA ARG A 114 4.22 -21.56 -10.10
C ARG A 114 4.15 -20.10 -9.68
N ARG A 115 3.07 -19.40 -10.04
CA ARG A 115 2.85 -18.01 -9.63
C ARG A 115 2.50 -17.99 -8.15
N GLY A 116 3.15 -17.12 -7.39
CA GLY A 116 2.73 -16.88 -6.01
C GLY A 116 3.27 -15.58 -5.43
N VAL A 117 2.67 -15.17 -4.32
CA VAL A 117 2.97 -13.91 -3.62
C VAL A 117 4.36 -13.97 -3.00
N ILE A 118 5.19 -12.96 -3.23
CA ILE A 118 6.56 -12.88 -2.72
C ILE A 118 6.78 -11.73 -1.72
N ASP A 119 5.92 -10.71 -1.77
CA ASP A 119 6.03 -9.49 -0.98
C ASP A 119 4.64 -8.87 -0.87
N VAL A 120 4.26 -8.49 0.34
CA VAL A 120 3.06 -7.69 0.60
C VAL A 120 3.52 -6.49 1.40
N ARG A 121 3.07 -5.30 1.00
CA ARG A 121 3.29 -4.07 1.74
C ARG A 121 1.99 -3.33 1.83
N GLY A 122 1.67 -2.83 2.99
CA GLY A 122 0.39 -2.17 3.16
C GLY A 122 0.35 -1.24 4.33
N THR A 123 -0.83 -0.68 4.49
CA THR A 123 -1.18 0.18 5.60
C THR A 123 -2.58 -0.18 6.09
N ARG A 124 -2.74 -0.29 7.40
CA ARG A 124 -4.02 -0.31 8.10
C ARG A 124 -4.22 1.05 8.79
N LEU A 125 -5.34 1.70 8.55
CA LEU A 125 -5.75 2.88 9.31
C LEU A 125 -6.32 2.41 10.65
N GLY A 126 -5.74 2.87 11.76
CA GLY A 126 -6.12 2.46 13.11
C GLY A 126 -7.58 2.77 13.42
N GLU A 127 -8.18 1.98 14.31
CA GLU A 127 -9.59 2.09 14.71
C GLU A 127 -9.72 2.18 16.24
N GLY A 128 -10.88 2.65 16.73
CA GLY A 128 -11.14 2.76 18.17
C GLY A 128 -10.10 3.63 18.89
N SER A 129 -9.35 3.04 19.82
CA SER A 129 -8.29 3.75 20.56
C SER A 129 -7.05 4.08 19.71
N GLU A 130 -6.92 3.50 18.52
CA GLU A 130 -5.84 3.77 17.56
C GLU A 130 -6.30 4.72 16.43
N ALA A 131 -7.50 5.30 16.51
CA ALA A 131 -8.02 6.17 15.46
C ALA A 131 -7.09 7.35 15.19
N GLY A 132 -6.72 7.53 13.91
CA GLY A 132 -5.77 8.55 13.46
C GLY A 132 -4.32 8.06 13.34
N GLU A 133 -4.00 6.86 13.86
CA GLU A 133 -2.71 6.22 13.59
C GLU A 133 -2.76 5.44 12.27
N GLU A 134 -1.65 5.44 11.54
CA GLU A 134 -1.47 4.61 10.35
C GLU A 134 -0.47 3.50 10.68
N TRP A 135 -0.87 2.24 10.54
CA TRP A 135 -0.02 1.08 10.79
C TRP A 135 0.50 0.56 9.47
N MET A 136 1.80 0.73 9.21
CA MET A 136 2.45 0.15 8.03
C MET A 136 2.84 -1.30 8.30
N HIS A 137 2.83 -2.12 7.26
CA HIS A 137 3.27 -3.50 7.38
C HIS A 137 3.98 -4.02 6.14
N THR A 138 4.86 -4.99 6.36
CA THR A 138 5.53 -5.74 5.29
C THR A 138 5.49 -7.22 5.61
N LEU A 139 4.99 -8.05 4.67
CA LEU A 139 5.04 -9.50 4.72
C LEU A 139 5.88 -10.08 3.58
N ARG A 140 6.53 -11.21 3.88
CA ARG A 140 7.42 -11.97 3.00
C ARG A 140 7.12 -13.45 3.14
N ARG A 141 7.55 -14.26 2.16
CA ARG A 141 7.41 -15.71 2.23
C ARG A 141 8.10 -16.29 3.46
N ASP A 142 7.42 -17.22 4.12
CA ASP A 142 7.91 -17.95 5.29
C ASP A 142 8.84 -19.13 4.96
N GLY A 143 9.09 -19.39 3.68
CA GLY A 143 9.91 -20.50 3.20
C GLY A 143 9.21 -21.87 3.26
N GLY A 144 7.97 -21.92 3.75
CA GLY A 144 7.17 -23.13 3.84
C GLY A 144 6.66 -23.61 2.48
N ALA A 145 6.45 -24.92 2.36
CA ALA A 145 5.97 -25.56 1.12
C ALA A 145 4.59 -25.05 0.67
N GLN A 146 3.76 -24.61 1.61
CA GLN A 146 2.43 -24.04 1.35
C GLN A 146 2.50 -22.57 0.87
N GLY A 147 3.67 -21.93 0.97
CA GLY A 147 3.89 -20.57 0.51
C GLY A 147 3.19 -19.52 1.36
N GLY A 148 3.16 -19.72 2.69
CA GLY A 148 2.65 -18.74 3.64
C GLY A 148 3.49 -17.46 3.67
N LEU A 149 2.96 -16.44 4.32
CA LEU A 149 3.64 -15.17 4.54
C LEU A 149 3.74 -14.87 6.03
N PHE A 150 4.83 -14.22 6.42
CA PHE A 150 5.01 -13.62 7.74
C PHE A 150 5.56 -12.21 7.59
N GLY A 151 5.38 -11.39 8.61
CA GLY A 151 5.78 -10.00 8.57
C GLY A 151 5.62 -9.29 9.88
N TYR A 152 5.75 -7.98 9.81
CA TYR A 152 5.61 -7.08 10.95
C TYR A 152 4.77 -5.87 10.57
N GLU A 153 3.94 -5.40 11.51
CA GLU A 153 3.26 -4.11 11.45
C GLU A 153 3.79 -3.16 12.52
N TRP A 154 3.82 -1.86 12.21
CA TRP A 154 4.32 -0.81 13.10
C TRP A 154 3.60 0.53 12.83
N PRO A 155 3.49 1.43 13.82
CA PRO A 155 2.95 2.76 13.61
C PRO A 155 3.88 3.57 12.70
N ARG A 156 3.32 4.14 11.64
CA ARG A 156 4.00 4.97 10.64
C ARG A 156 4.73 6.14 11.28
N SER A 157 4.17 6.69 12.34
CA SER A 157 4.71 7.84 13.08
C SER A 157 6.03 7.53 13.81
N SER A 158 6.36 6.25 14.01
CA SER A 158 7.53 5.83 14.79
C SER A 158 8.66 5.27 13.92
N GLY A 159 9.70 6.07 13.73
CA GLY A 159 10.94 5.62 13.10
C GLY A 159 11.65 4.51 13.88
N GLU A 160 11.53 4.50 15.20
CA GLU A 160 12.07 3.44 16.07
C GLU A 160 11.35 2.12 15.83
N ALA A 161 10.01 2.13 15.83
CA ALA A 161 9.22 0.93 15.57
C ALA A 161 9.46 0.38 14.15
N HIS A 162 9.62 1.27 13.16
CA HIS A 162 10.02 0.89 11.80
C HIS A 162 11.40 0.21 11.78
N GLY A 163 12.41 0.78 12.47
CA GLY A 163 13.73 0.19 12.57
C GLY A 163 13.70 -1.20 13.22
N GLU A 164 12.93 -1.34 14.30
CA GLU A 164 12.76 -2.60 15.01
C GLU A 164 12.03 -3.66 14.17
N ALA A 165 10.92 -3.30 13.51
CA ALA A 165 10.20 -4.18 12.60
C ALA A 165 11.09 -4.67 11.44
N THR A 166 11.88 -3.76 10.86
CA THR A 166 12.85 -4.10 9.80
C THR A 166 13.91 -5.07 10.31
N ARG A 167 14.50 -4.79 11.48
CA ARG A 167 15.52 -5.65 12.09
C ARG A 167 14.99 -7.07 12.35
N ARG A 168 13.79 -7.19 12.92
CA ARG A 168 13.15 -8.49 13.18
C ARG A 168 12.84 -9.24 11.88
N LEU A 169 12.30 -8.55 10.87
CA LEU A 169 12.04 -9.13 9.56
C LEU A 169 13.30 -9.69 8.91
N LEU A 170 14.39 -8.92 8.89
CA LEU A 170 15.66 -9.34 8.28
C LEU A 170 16.30 -10.51 9.03
N ALA A 171 16.20 -10.52 10.37
CA ALA A 171 16.69 -11.63 11.18
C ALA A 171 15.96 -12.94 10.84
N GLU A 172 14.62 -12.95 10.79
CA GLU A 172 13.87 -14.15 10.39
C GLU A 172 14.17 -14.57 8.94
N LEU A 173 14.26 -13.61 8.02
CA LEU A 173 14.59 -13.88 6.61
C LEU A 173 15.99 -14.49 6.41
N ALA A 174 16.93 -14.20 7.31
CA ALA A 174 18.27 -14.79 7.27
C ALA A 174 18.24 -16.30 7.59
N GLU A 175 17.29 -16.74 8.41
CA GLU A 175 17.17 -18.11 8.92
C GLU A 175 16.30 -19.03 8.04
N ILE A 176 15.57 -18.48 7.07
CA ILE A 176 14.71 -19.24 6.16
C ILE A 176 15.18 -19.15 4.69
N PRO A 177 14.79 -20.09 3.81
CA PRO A 177 15.06 -19.97 2.39
C PRO A 177 14.40 -18.74 1.75
N PRO A 178 15.07 -18.03 0.83
CA PRO A 178 16.39 -18.39 0.30
C PRO A 178 17.58 -17.92 1.17
N GLY A 179 17.37 -17.05 2.16
CA GLY A 179 18.44 -16.47 2.99
C GLY A 179 19.35 -17.51 3.66
N SER A 180 18.78 -18.55 4.27
CA SER A 180 19.57 -19.61 4.93
C SER A 180 20.35 -20.50 3.97
N THR A 181 20.06 -20.45 2.67
CA THR A 181 20.73 -21.24 1.63
C THR A 181 21.79 -20.45 0.86
N MET A 182 21.88 -19.14 1.10
CA MET A 182 22.86 -18.25 0.47
C MET A 182 24.18 -18.26 1.23
N ASP A 183 25.29 -18.04 0.51
CA ASP A 183 26.55 -17.68 1.16
C ASP A 183 26.47 -16.29 1.82
N GLU A 184 27.44 -15.97 2.69
CA GLU A 184 27.44 -14.71 3.44
C GLU A 184 27.31 -13.47 2.52
N PRO A 185 28.11 -13.31 1.45
CA PRO A 185 28.00 -12.13 0.59
C PRO A 185 26.64 -12.02 -0.12
N ALA A 186 26.11 -13.13 -0.65
CA ALA A 186 24.81 -13.11 -1.32
C ALA A 186 23.66 -12.84 -0.34
N ARG A 187 23.74 -13.41 0.87
CA ARG A 187 22.78 -13.17 1.95
C ARG A 187 22.77 -11.71 2.38
N VAL A 188 23.94 -11.11 2.61
CA VAL A 188 24.03 -9.67 2.95
C VAL A 188 23.43 -8.80 1.84
N ALA A 189 23.75 -9.08 0.58
CA ALA A 189 23.19 -8.35 -0.56
C ALA A 189 21.67 -8.54 -0.68
N TYR A 190 21.15 -9.74 -0.39
CA TYR A 190 19.71 -10.03 -0.36
C TYR A 190 18.99 -9.25 0.72
N LEU A 191 19.48 -9.29 1.96
CA LEU A 191 18.87 -8.61 3.11
C LEU A 191 18.95 -7.08 2.96
N SER A 192 20.07 -6.53 2.49
CA SER A 192 20.23 -5.09 2.25
C SER A 192 19.24 -4.55 1.19
N ARG A 193 18.94 -5.34 0.14
CA ARG A 193 17.89 -4.96 -0.82
C ARG A 193 16.51 -4.92 -0.18
N ILE A 194 16.22 -5.82 0.76
CA ILE A 194 14.93 -5.84 1.46
C ILE A 194 14.84 -4.65 2.41
N GLU A 195 15.90 -4.38 3.17
CA GLU A 195 16.02 -3.23 4.07
C GLU A 195 15.78 -1.91 3.32
N SER A 196 16.49 -1.69 2.20
CA SER A 196 16.33 -0.49 1.38
C SER A 196 14.90 -0.33 0.87
N LYS A 197 14.29 -1.44 0.46
CA LYS A 197 12.89 -1.41 0.03
C LYS A 197 11.96 -1.12 1.20
N ASN A 198 12.26 -1.47 2.45
CA ASN A 198 11.34 -1.26 3.58
C ASN A 198 11.15 0.22 3.98
N GLN A 199 11.89 1.15 3.34
CA GLN A 199 11.78 2.60 3.55
C GLN A 199 10.49 3.20 2.92
N CYS A 200 9.31 2.70 3.34
CA CYS A 200 8.02 2.98 2.72
C CYS A 200 7.62 4.46 2.78
N VAL A 201 7.87 5.13 3.91
CA VAL A 201 7.43 6.53 4.17
C VAL A 201 7.98 7.52 3.13
N VAL A 202 9.17 7.25 2.59
CA VAL A 202 9.82 8.14 1.60
C VAL A 202 8.99 8.26 0.32
N CYS A 203 8.37 7.17 -0.12
CA CYS A 203 7.54 7.18 -1.33
C CYS A 203 6.08 7.52 -1.00
N HIS A 204 5.58 7.07 0.14
CA HIS A 204 4.17 7.17 0.51
C HIS A 204 3.81 8.47 1.25
N VAL A 205 4.50 9.58 0.97
CA VAL A 205 4.19 10.90 1.54
C VAL A 205 2.73 11.23 1.29
N HIS A 206 2.02 11.77 2.28
CA HIS A 206 0.63 12.18 2.14
C HIS A 206 0.51 13.28 1.09
N GLU A 207 -0.51 13.18 0.23
CA GLU A 207 -0.89 14.21 -0.75
C GLU A 207 0.22 14.67 -1.69
N ARG A 208 1.16 13.77 -1.96
CA ARG A 208 2.23 13.99 -2.92
C ARG A 208 1.62 14.28 -4.28
N SER A 209 2.13 15.30 -4.98
CA SER A 209 1.75 15.54 -6.37
C SER A 209 2.32 14.49 -7.30
N ASP A 210 1.79 14.42 -8.53
CA ASP A 210 2.45 13.75 -9.64
C ASP A 210 3.83 14.40 -9.88
N ASN A 211 4.80 13.60 -10.34
CA ASN A 211 6.01 14.12 -10.96
C ASN A 211 5.64 14.81 -12.29
N ARG A 212 6.09 16.05 -12.49
CA ARG A 212 6.07 16.77 -13.77
C ARG A 212 7.34 16.50 -14.56
N ARG A 213 8.47 16.35 -13.87
CA ARG A 213 9.76 15.93 -14.42
C ARG A 213 10.23 14.62 -13.81
N GLU A 214 10.96 13.85 -14.60
CA GLU A 214 11.46 12.54 -14.20
C GLU A 214 12.24 12.62 -12.87
N GLY A 215 11.81 11.84 -11.87
CA GLY A 215 12.52 11.69 -10.61
C GLY A 215 12.37 12.84 -9.61
N GLU A 216 11.57 13.88 -9.90
CA GLU A 216 11.55 15.10 -9.07
C GLU A 216 11.07 14.87 -7.63
N LEU A 217 10.13 13.94 -7.40
CA LEU A 217 9.67 13.52 -6.07
C LEU A 217 9.99 12.04 -5.78
N GLY A 218 11.00 11.48 -6.47
CA GLY A 218 11.43 10.09 -6.36
C GLY A 218 10.99 9.21 -7.53
N VAL A 219 11.14 7.89 -7.35
CA VAL A 219 11.06 6.88 -8.43
C VAL A 219 9.64 6.58 -8.94
N VAL A 220 8.62 6.85 -8.11
CA VAL A 220 7.21 6.70 -8.50
C VAL A 220 6.74 8.03 -9.04
N ASP A 221 6.11 8.04 -10.21
CA ASP A 221 5.70 9.26 -10.90
C ASP A 221 4.27 9.71 -10.51
N ARG A 222 3.40 8.80 -10.07
CA ARG A 222 2.04 9.14 -9.63
C ARG A 222 2.01 9.81 -8.26
N GLY A 223 1.11 10.76 -8.07
CA GLY A 223 0.80 11.34 -6.77
C GLY A 223 0.08 10.37 -5.83
N THR A 224 -0.03 10.76 -4.56
CA THR A 224 -0.76 10.03 -3.52
C THR A 224 -2.01 10.80 -3.08
N ASP A 225 -2.88 10.11 -2.37
CA ASP A 225 -4.02 10.68 -1.64
C ASP A 225 -3.66 11.12 -0.21
N GLY A 226 -4.68 11.46 0.58
CA GLY A 226 -4.55 11.95 1.96
C GLY A 226 -3.92 10.95 2.94
N ASN A 227 -3.93 9.66 2.61
CA ASN A 227 -3.31 8.59 3.41
C ASN A 227 -2.00 8.07 2.80
N GLY A 228 -1.58 8.64 1.67
CA GLY A 228 -0.34 8.24 1.00
C GLY A 228 -0.51 7.04 0.09
N PHE A 229 -1.75 6.66 -0.27
CA PHE A 229 -1.99 5.59 -1.23
C PHE A 229 -1.93 6.14 -2.66
N PHE A 230 -1.31 5.36 -3.55
CA PHE A 230 -1.23 5.68 -4.98
C PHE A 230 -2.48 5.19 -5.71
N THR A 231 -2.77 3.90 -5.60
CA THR A 231 -3.69 3.21 -6.52
C THR A 231 -5.17 3.53 -6.29
N PRO A 232 -5.71 3.55 -5.05
CA PRO A 232 -7.12 3.83 -4.83
C PRO A 232 -7.61 5.12 -5.51
N HIS A 233 -6.87 6.22 -5.38
CA HIS A 233 -7.17 7.45 -6.09
C HIS A 233 -7.12 7.29 -7.61
N THR A 234 -6.10 6.61 -8.14
CA THR A 234 -5.94 6.45 -9.61
C THR A 234 -7.00 5.57 -10.26
N VAL A 235 -7.70 4.71 -9.50
CA VAL A 235 -8.81 3.90 -10.04
C VAL A 235 -9.93 4.81 -10.59
N LEU A 236 -10.14 5.97 -9.98
CA LEU A 236 -11.16 6.94 -10.36
C LEU A 236 -10.73 7.88 -11.50
N LEU A 237 -9.49 7.75 -12.00
CA LEU A 237 -8.94 8.60 -13.05
C LEU A 237 -8.70 7.82 -14.34
N ASP A 238 -9.06 8.39 -15.49
CA ASP A 238 -8.76 7.78 -16.81
C ASP A 238 -7.33 8.08 -17.28
N GLU A 239 -6.68 9.10 -16.71
CA GLU A 239 -5.35 9.56 -17.11
C GLU A 239 -4.44 9.74 -15.91
N MET A 240 -3.19 9.30 -16.03
CA MET A 240 -2.17 9.44 -15.00
C MET A 240 -0.76 9.42 -15.59
N PRO A 241 0.27 9.84 -14.83
CA PRO A 241 1.66 9.62 -15.20
C PRO A 241 1.95 8.16 -15.48
N LEU A 242 2.74 7.93 -16.53
CA LEU A 242 3.25 6.62 -16.87
C LEU A 242 4.48 6.33 -16.01
N GLU A 243 4.42 5.24 -15.26
CA GLU A 243 5.51 4.83 -14.36
C GLU A 243 6.69 4.27 -15.15
N ARG A 244 7.91 4.60 -14.73
CA ARG A 244 9.13 4.24 -15.48
C ARG A 244 10.01 3.19 -14.80
N TYR A 245 9.63 2.76 -13.61
CA TYR A 245 10.28 1.63 -12.92
C TYR A 245 9.84 0.29 -13.51
N GLY A 246 10.43 -0.81 -13.02
CA GLY A 246 10.13 -2.16 -13.54
C GLY A 246 10.80 -2.45 -14.89
N ASP A 247 10.57 -3.65 -15.41
CA ASP A 247 11.24 -4.11 -16.64
C ASP A 247 10.35 -3.99 -17.88
N ILE A 248 9.02 -4.06 -17.69
CA ILE A 248 8.04 -4.08 -18.75
C ILE A 248 6.90 -3.13 -18.38
N ASP A 249 6.62 -2.18 -19.27
CA ASP A 249 5.42 -1.36 -19.18
C ASP A 249 4.34 -1.95 -20.11
N PRO A 250 3.30 -2.60 -19.55
CA PRO A 250 2.27 -3.23 -20.37
C PRO A 250 1.35 -2.22 -21.06
N ASN A 251 1.39 -0.94 -20.69
CA ASN A 251 0.55 0.11 -21.27
C ASN A 251 1.00 0.51 -22.68
N LEU A 252 2.30 0.39 -22.99
CA LEU A 252 2.85 0.73 -24.32
C LEU A 252 2.34 -0.16 -25.46
N HIS A 253 1.68 -1.27 -25.12
CA HIS A 253 1.11 -2.23 -26.07
C HIS A 253 -0.40 -2.43 -25.88
N ASP A 254 -1.02 -1.64 -24.99
CA ASP A 254 -2.46 -1.72 -24.74
C ASP A 254 -3.21 -0.92 -25.82
N PRO A 255 -4.08 -1.54 -26.64
CA PRO A 255 -4.77 -0.85 -27.73
C PRO A 255 -5.75 0.23 -27.24
N TRP A 256 -6.07 0.22 -25.93
CA TRP A 256 -6.96 1.18 -25.31
C TRP A 256 -6.22 2.30 -24.56
N VAL A 257 -4.88 2.30 -24.58
CA VAL A 257 -4.06 3.33 -23.95
C VAL A 257 -3.46 4.26 -24.98
N GLU A 258 -3.66 5.55 -24.79
CA GLU A 258 -2.96 6.63 -25.50
C GLU A 258 -1.88 7.20 -24.59
N VAL A 259 -0.64 7.30 -25.07
CA VAL A 259 0.47 7.93 -24.36
C VAL A 259 0.80 9.27 -25.02
N ARG A 260 0.94 10.33 -24.22
CA ARG A 260 1.21 11.69 -24.69
C ARG A 260 2.22 12.41 -23.81
N CYS A 261 2.93 13.36 -24.41
CA CYS A 261 3.77 14.30 -23.68
C CYS A 261 2.97 15.57 -23.34
N PRO A 262 3.28 16.26 -22.23
CA PRO A 262 2.74 17.60 -21.98
C PRO A 262 3.08 18.58 -23.11
N GLU A 263 4.31 18.45 -23.65
CA GLU A 263 4.80 19.22 -24.79
C GLU A 263 5.58 18.28 -25.73
N GLY A 264 5.37 18.44 -27.04
CA GLY A 264 6.05 17.66 -28.07
C GLY A 264 5.52 16.22 -28.23
N GLU A 265 6.30 15.40 -28.93
CA GLU A 265 5.95 14.03 -29.30
C GLU A 265 6.55 13.01 -28.34
N VAL A 266 5.82 11.92 -28.11
CA VAL A 266 6.34 10.76 -27.36
C VAL A 266 7.38 10.03 -28.21
N THR A 267 8.53 9.75 -27.61
CA THR A 267 9.55 8.87 -28.21
C THR A 267 9.60 7.55 -27.45
N LEU A 268 9.76 6.44 -28.18
CA LEU A 268 9.99 5.14 -27.57
C LEU A 268 11.49 4.82 -27.57
N GLU A 269 12.08 4.68 -26.40
CA GLU A 269 13.48 4.34 -26.21
C GLU A 269 13.64 2.94 -25.65
N THR A 270 14.62 2.19 -26.17
CA THR A 270 15.03 0.91 -25.59
C THR A 270 16.27 1.11 -24.73
N ARG A 271 16.17 0.89 -23.42
CA ARG A 271 17.28 0.94 -22.46
C ARG A 271 17.52 -0.46 -21.89
N GLY A 272 18.50 -1.16 -22.45
CA GLY A 272 18.77 -2.56 -22.12
C GLY A 272 17.62 -3.46 -22.56
N ARG A 273 16.88 -4.04 -21.60
CA ARG A 273 15.70 -4.89 -21.87
C ARG A 273 14.37 -4.14 -21.78
N ARG A 274 14.41 -2.84 -21.46
CA ARG A 274 13.22 -2.05 -21.17
C ARG A 274 12.86 -1.16 -22.35
N LEU A 275 11.61 -1.22 -22.78
CA LEU A 275 11.02 -0.23 -23.68
C LEU A 275 10.33 0.83 -22.81
N GLN A 276 10.63 2.10 -23.04
CA GLN A 276 10.09 3.21 -22.26
C GLN A 276 9.61 4.33 -23.18
N ALA A 277 8.50 4.96 -22.82
CA ALA A 277 8.14 6.27 -23.38
C ALA A 277 8.98 7.36 -22.72
N THR A 278 9.47 8.30 -23.53
CA THR A 278 10.17 9.51 -23.10
C THR A 278 9.54 10.74 -23.73
N CYS A 279 9.67 11.87 -23.05
CA CYS A 279 9.21 13.17 -23.52
C CYS A 279 10.35 14.18 -23.54
N PRO A 280 10.24 15.26 -24.34
CA PRO A 280 11.18 16.37 -24.30
C PRO A 280 11.34 16.96 -22.89
N ASN A 281 12.52 17.54 -22.63
CA ASN A 281 12.84 18.26 -21.38
C ASN A 281 12.65 17.42 -20.09
N ASP A 282 12.85 16.11 -20.18
CA ASP A 282 12.65 15.15 -19.09
C ASP A 282 11.23 15.23 -18.47
N ALA A 283 10.23 15.64 -19.27
CA ALA A 283 8.84 15.64 -18.83
C ALA A 283 8.35 14.20 -18.64
N VAL A 284 7.45 13.99 -17.67
CA VAL A 284 6.86 12.66 -17.45
C VAL A 284 5.77 12.39 -18.49
N PRO A 285 5.83 11.30 -19.27
CA PRO A 285 4.75 10.91 -20.17
C PRO A 285 3.45 10.65 -19.39
N ARG A 286 2.31 11.05 -19.95
CA ARG A 286 0.99 10.73 -19.39
C ARG A 286 0.31 9.69 -20.26
N ALA A 287 -0.41 8.78 -19.63
CA ALA A 287 -1.17 7.75 -20.32
C ALA A 287 -2.65 7.86 -19.97
N ARG A 288 -3.50 7.74 -20.98
CA ARG A 288 -4.96 7.80 -20.87
C ARG A 288 -5.57 6.50 -21.38
N PHE A 289 -6.45 5.91 -20.57
CA PHE A 289 -7.19 4.70 -20.93
C PHE A 289 -8.58 5.06 -21.45
N ASN A 290 -8.96 4.54 -22.62
CA ASN A 290 -10.29 4.72 -23.18
C ASN A 290 -11.25 3.63 -22.69
N LEU A 291 -11.79 3.81 -21.48
CA LEU A 291 -12.65 2.84 -20.81
C LEU A 291 -13.90 2.48 -21.63
N ALA A 292 -14.59 3.49 -22.19
CA ALA A 292 -15.82 3.28 -22.94
C ALA A 292 -15.59 2.41 -24.19
N LEU A 293 -14.49 2.67 -24.93
CA LEU A 293 -14.13 1.88 -26.10
C LEU A 293 -13.70 0.46 -25.72
N ALA A 294 -12.95 0.30 -24.63
CA ALA A 294 -12.56 -1.02 -24.14
C ALA A 294 -13.79 -1.86 -23.74
N LEU A 295 -14.76 -1.25 -23.05
CA LEU A 295 -16.03 -1.90 -22.68
C LEU A 295 -16.86 -2.30 -23.90
N SER A 296 -16.94 -1.45 -24.92
CA SER A 296 -17.70 -1.78 -26.15
C SER A 296 -17.10 -2.95 -26.94
N HIS A 297 -15.82 -3.25 -26.72
CA HIS A 297 -15.14 -4.43 -27.25
C HIS A 297 -15.12 -5.62 -26.29
N GLY A 298 -15.81 -5.52 -25.15
CA GLY A 298 -15.94 -6.61 -24.18
C GLY A 298 -14.68 -6.89 -23.35
N ASP A 299 -13.76 -5.92 -23.25
CA ASP A 299 -12.48 -6.08 -22.55
C ASP A 299 -12.69 -6.49 -21.07
N ALA A 300 -12.06 -7.59 -20.67
CA ALA A 300 -12.23 -8.15 -19.33
C ALA A 300 -11.61 -7.28 -18.23
N ARG A 301 -10.54 -6.54 -18.54
CA ARG A 301 -9.87 -5.64 -17.60
C ARG A 301 -10.71 -4.38 -17.38
N ALA A 302 -11.31 -3.83 -18.43
CA ALA A 302 -12.26 -2.72 -18.34
C ALA A 302 -13.43 -3.04 -17.39
N LYS A 303 -13.97 -4.26 -17.44
CA LYS A 303 -14.99 -4.72 -16.48
C LYS A 303 -14.49 -4.74 -15.04
N ARG A 304 -13.25 -5.19 -14.81
CA ARG A 304 -12.63 -5.17 -13.47
C ARG A 304 -12.34 -3.76 -12.96
N ILE A 305 -11.93 -2.84 -13.83
CA ILE A 305 -11.83 -1.40 -13.51
C ILE A 305 -13.18 -0.89 -13.03
N CYS A 306 -14.28 -1.23 -13.71
CA CYS A 306 -15.62 -0.82 -13.30
C CYS A 306 -16.06 -1.39 -11.95
N ILE A 307 -15.70 -2.63 -11.61
CA ILE A 307 -15.95 -3.20 -10.28
C ILE A 307 -15.22 -2.37 -9.20
N ALA A 308 -13.93 -2.07 -9.41
CA ALA A 308 -13.13 -1.29 -8.47
C ALA A 308 -13.67 0.15 -8.32
N ARG A 309 -14.06 0.79 -9.44
CA ARG A 309 -14.65 2.12 -9.45
C ARG A 309 -15.97 2.19 -8.69
N ARG A 310 -16.89 1.25 -8.96
CA ARG A 310 -18.19 1.18 -8.26
C ARG A 310 -17.98 1.00 -6.75
N TYR A 311 -17.08 0.10 -6.35
CA TYR A 311 -16.73 -0.09 -4.95
C TYR A 311 -16.27 1.21 -4.27
N LEU A 312 -15.34 1.95 -4.87
CA LEU A 312 -14.90 3.23 -4.31
C LEU A 312 -16.03 4.26 -4.30
N TYR A 313 -16.79 4.38 -5.39
CA TYR A 313 -17.85 5.36 -5.53
C TYR A 313 -18.96 5.21 -4.49
N GLU A 314 -19.32 3.98 -4.15
CA GLU A 314 -20.29 3.67 -3.10
C GLU A 314 -19.85 4.16 -1.72
N HIS A 315 -18.54 4.31 -1.49
CA HIS A 315 -17.96 4.82 -0.24
C HIS A 315 -17.61 6.31 -0.29
N LEU A 316 -17.68 6.98 -1.45
CA LEU A 316 -17.41 8.42 -1.53
C LEU A 316 -18.48 9.24 -0.81
N ASP A 317 -18.06 10.36 -0.22
CA ASP A 317 -18.95 11.44 0.18
C ASP A 317 -19.64 12.11 -1.03
N GLU A 318 -20.59 13.00 -0.76
CA GLU A 318 -21.40 13.66 -1.79
C GLU A 318 -20.55 14.39 -2.83
N ARG A 319 -19.58 15.20 -2.39
CA ARG A 319 -18.64 15.91 -3.28
C ARG A 319 -17.86 14.95 -4.16
N GLY A 320 -17.35 13.86 -3.59
CA GLY A 320 -16.64 12.84 -4.35
C GLY A 320 -17.52 12.20 -5.42
N ARG A 321 -18.77 11.86 -5.06
CA ARG A 321 -19.73 11.27 -6.02
C ARG A 321 -20.08 12.22 -7.16
N GLU A 322 -20.25 13.50 -6.87
CA GLU A 322 -20.48 14.53 -7.90
C GLU A 322 -19.26 14.66 -8.82
N HIS A 323 -18.06 14.78 -8.24
CA HIS A 323 -16.82 14.97 -9.00
C HIS A 323 -16.50 13.77 -9.90
N PHE A 324 -16.70 12.55 -9.42
CA PHE A 324 -16.38 11.33 -10.14
C PHE A 324 -17.58 10.68 -10.88
N ALA A 325 -18.73 11.35 -10.98
CA ALA A 325 -19.92 10.81 -11.65
C ALA A 325 -19.63 10.31 -13.07
N ALA A 326 -18.94 11.13 -13.88
CA ALA A 326 -18.60 10.77 -15.26
C ALA A 326 -17.71 9.52 -15.37
N ALA A 327 -16.82 9.29 -14.38
CA ALA A 327 -15.96 8.11 -14.34
C ALA A 327 -16.77 6.82 -14.09
N ILE A 328 -17.93 6.92 -13.43
CA ILE A 328 -18.87 5.83 -13.16
C ILE A 328 -19.91 5.66 -14.26
N ASP A 329 -20.35 6.74 -14.91
CA ASP A 329 -21.32 6.65 -16.01
C ASP A 329 -20.81 5.75 -17.14
N ALA A 330 -19.50 5.79 -17.43
CA ALA A 330 -18.86 4.89 -18.38
C ALA A 330 -19.01 3.39 -18.00
N CYS A 331 -19.21 3.10 -16.73
CA CYS A 331 -19.41 1.77 -16.19
C CYS A 331 -20.88 1.35 -16.06
N ALA A 332 -21.86 2.15 -16.47
CA ALA A 332 -23.28 1.82 -16.30
C ALA A 332 -23.83 0.81 -17.35
N GLY A 333 -23.03 0.48 -18.37
CA GLY A 333 -23.37 -0.49 -19.42
C GLY A 333 -23.13 -1.96 -19.06
#